data_AF-A0A7D9DZ05-F1
#
_entry.id   AF-A0A7D9DZ05-F1
#
_cell.length_a   1.000
_cell.length_b   1.000
_cell.length_c   1.000
_cell.angle_alpha   90.00
_cell.angle_beta   90.00
_cell.angle_gamma   90.00
#
_symmetry.space_group_name_H-M   'P 1'
#
loop_
_entity.id
_entity.type
_entity.pdbx_description
1 polymer ?
#
loop_
_entity_poly.entity_id
_entity_poly.type
_entity_poly.pdbx_seq_one_letter_code
_entity_poly.pdbx_strand_id
1 'polypeptide(L)'
;ENLKSTYTQRKLDELINSNPPATKEGLNNFSNQFQEIISDAAKKSLRIKKTKYRNKITNVCNKKWFDKECRLKRHFVRKLANQKHRDPLNSEIRKKYHEALKIYKDTLKHKKEIFHEKKLEDLEIAAETDPNSFWKNLKNMSDSCDDLSSSSTQITNQKWISHFENLHTKHNLGPKQEGILKNLELLENNIDDDNTLDDPITEDDIISAATKLKHKKSAYSDRIRNEMIKSSVNILLKGYH
;
A
#
# COMPACT_ATOMS: atom_id res chain seq x y z
N GLU A 1 -14.04 50.00 18.56
CA GLU A 1 -13.65 50.80 19.74
C GLU A 1 -12.21 51.28 19.58
N ASN A 2 -11.99 52.58 19.77
CA ASN A 2 -10.71 53.25 19.54
C ASN A 2 -9.61 52.69 20.46
N LEU A 3 -8.70 51.88 19.91
CA LEU A 3 -7.44 51.49 20.56
C LEU A 3 -6.42 52.64 20.53
N LYS A 4 -6.82 53.85 20.95
CA LYS A 4 -5.84 54.86 21.32
C LYS A 4 -5.32 54.46 22.70
N SER A 5 -4.14 53.86 22.77
CA SER A 5 -3.47 53.71 24.06
C SER A 5 -3.19 55.13 24.55
N THR A 6 -4.01 55.59 25.49
CA THR A 6 -3.92 56.92 26.12
C THR A 6 -2.51 57.21 26.60
N TYR A 7 -1.79 56.15 27.00
CA TYR A 7 -0.38 56.15 27.36
C TYR A 7 0.58 56.52 26.22
N THR A 8 0.46 55.92 25.03
CA THR A 8 1.34 56.27 23.89
C THR A 8 1.02 57.65 23.33
N GLN A 9 -0.25 58.05 23.36
CA GLN A 9 -0.66 59.41 22.97
C GLN A 9 -0.04 60.44 23.92
N ARG A 10 -0.15 60.23 25.23
CA ARG A 10 0.45 61.10 26.25
C ARG A 10 1.98 61.20 26.13
N LYS A 11 2.68 60.10 25.86
CA LYS A 11 4.14 60.12 25.63
C LYS A 11 4.55 60.90 24.37
N LEU A 12 3.76 60.81 23.30
CA LEU A 12 3.96 61.62 22.10
C LEU A 12 3.75 63.10 22.40
N ASP A 13 2.70 63.44 23.13
CA ASP A 13 2.38 64.82 23.50
C ASP A 13 3.47 65.40 24.44
N GLU A 14 3.96 64.63 25.41
CA GLU A 14 5.09 65.00 26.28
C GLU A 14 6.39 65.22 25.47
N LEU A 15 6.68 64.36 24.48
CA LEU A 15 7.84 64.49 23.61
C LEU A 15 7.75 65.74 22.72
N ILE A 16 6.58 66.00 22.12
CA ILE A 16 6.33 67.18 21.28
C ILE A 16 6.49 68.48 22.09
N ASN A 17 6.01 68.49 23.32
CA ASN A 17 6.10 69.67 24.20
C ASN A 17 7.51 69.89 24.78
N SER A 18 8.39 68.89 24.74
CA SER A 18 9.72 68.96 25.35
C SER A 18 10.73 69.82 24.58
N ASN A 19 10.46 70.18 23.30
CA ASN A 19 11.33 70.88 22.35
C ASN A 19 12.78 70.32 22.25
N PRO A 20 13.23 69.83 21.08
CA PRO A 20 14.54 69.19 20.98
C PRO A 20 15.68 70.19 21.27
N PRO A 21 16.68 69.82 22.09
CA PRO A 21 17.88 70.65 22.27
C PRO A 21 18.64 70.76 20.94
N ALA A 22 19.13 71.95 20.59
CA ALA A 22 19.86 72.20 19.33
C ALA A 22 21.26 71.56 19.26
N THR A 23 21.62 70.72 20.23
CA THR A 23 22.86 69.95 20.27
C THR A 23 22.69 68.59 19.61
N LYS A 24 23.75 68.10 18.94
CA LYS A 24 23.75 66.81 18.21
C LYS A 24 23.36 65.63 19.11
N GLU A 25 23.74 65.64 20.38
CA GLU A 25 23.36 64.63 21.37
C GLU A 25 21.88 64.72 21.76
N GLY A 26 21.33 65.93 21.88
CA GLY A 26 19.92 66.16 22.16
C GLY A 26 19.01 65.64 21.05
N LEU A 27 19.39 65.85 19.79
CA LEU A 27 18.69 65.30 18.62
C LEU A 27 18.73 63.78 18.57
N ASN A 28 19.87 63.16 18.89
CA ASN A 28 19.97 61.70 18.96
C ASN A 28 19.11 61.11 20.07
N ASN A 29 19.10 61.73 21.25
CA ASN A 29 18.24 61.28 22.36
C ASN A 29 16.76 61.43 22.02
N PHE A 30 16.37 62.53 21.37
CA PHE A 30 15.00 62.72 20.89
C PHE A 30 14.59 61.67 19.85
N SER A 31 15.48 61.36 18.90
CA SER A 31 15.27 60.31 17.90
C SER A 31 15.10 58.93 18.53
N ASN A 32 15.93 58.60 19.53
CA ASN A 32 15.84 57.33 20.26
C ASN A 32 14.52 57.23 21.04
N GLN A 33 14.12 58.30 21.74
CA GLN A 33 12.83 58.33 22.46
C GLN A 33 11.64 58.18 21.51
N PHE A 34 11.68 58.83 20.35
CA PHE A 34 10.65 58.67 19.33
C PHE A 34 10.61 57.24 18.78
N GLN A 35 11.76 56.63 18.49
CA GLN A 35 11.85 55.25 18.04
C GLN A 35 11.31 54.26 19.07
N GLU A 36 11.59 54.47 20.36
CA GLU A 36 11.04 53.66 21.44
C GLU A 36 9.51 53.75 21.51
N ILE A 37 8.95 54.95 21.42
CA ILE A 37 7.50 55.16 21.45
C ILE A 37 6.82 54.46 20.26
N ILE A 38 7.37 54.59 19.05
CA ILE A 38 6.84 53.90 17.86
C ILE A 38 6.98 52.38 18.00
N SER A 39 8.11 51.89 18.50
CA SER A 39 8.35 50.45 18.69
C SER A 39 7.35 49.84 19.68
N ASP A 40 7.07 50.55 20.78
CA ASP A 40 6.08 50.12 21.77
C ASP A 40 4.64 50.17 21.24
N ALA A 41 4.31 51.19 20.45
CA ALA A 41 3.02 51.27 19.76
C ALA A 41 2.86 50.14 18.73
N ALA A 42 3.92 49.81 17.98
CA ALA A 42 3.93 48.73 17.00
C ALA A 42 3.74 47.35 17.65
N LYS A 43 4.42 47.08 18.78
CA LYS A 43 4.26 45.83 19.54
C LYS A 43 2.85 45.62 20.09
N LYS A 44 2.19 46.70 20.52
CA LYS A 44 0.83 46.65 21.08
C LYS A 44 -0.26 46.60 20.00
N SER A 45 -0.01 47.18 18.82
CA SER A 45 -1.00 47.26 17.75
C SER A 45 -1.05 46.03 16.85
N LEU A 46 0.04 45.27 16.73
CA LEU A 46 0.12 44.12 15.84
C LEU A 46 -0.11 42.80 16.60
N ARG A 47 -1.21 42.10 16.28
CA ARG A 47 -1.38 40.69 16.69
C ARG A 47 -0.32 39.84 15.99
N ILE A 48 0.60 39.25 16.76
CA ILE A 48 1.61 38.30 16.24
C ILE A 48 0.87 37.14 15.56
N LYS A 49 0.96 37.06 14.23
CA LYS A 49 0.33 36.00 13.44
C LYS A 49 1.10 34.70 13.73
N LYS A 50 0.50 33.76 14.47
CA LYS A 50 1.11 32.44 14.70
C LYS A 50 1.45 31.82 13.34
N THR A 51 2.73 31.49 13.13
CA THR A 51 3.20 30.84 11.91
C THR A 51 2.42 29.54 11.75
N LYS A 52 1.69 29.37 10.64
CA LYS A 52 0.95 28.13 10.37
C LYS A 52 1.95 26.97 10.43
N TYR A 53 1.70 26.00 11.31
CA TYR A 53 2.46 24.75 11.32
C TYR A 53 2.41 24.16 9.90
N ARG A 54 3.56 23.92 9.28
CA ARG A 54 3.61 23.19 8.01
C ARG A 54 3.05 21.80 8.28
N ASN A 55 1.93 21.47 7.63
CA ASN A 55 1.37 20.12 7.69
C ASN A 55 2.47 19.10 7.40
N LYS A 56 2.56 18.04 8.21
CA LYS A 56 3.47 16.91 8.00
C LYS A 56 3.25 16.42 6.57
N ILE A 57 4.31 16.46 5.75
CA ILE A 57 4.27 16.02 4.35
C ILE A 57 3.78 14.57 4.31
N THR A 58 2.55 14.36 3.85
CA THR A 58 1.95 13.03 3.66
C THR A 58 2.74 12.25 2.58
N ASN A 59 2.65 10.92 2.62
CA ASN A 59 3.42 10.06 1.73
C ASN A 59 2.92 10.19 0.27
N VAL A 60 3.62 10.99 -0.53
CA VAL A 60 3.34 11.18 -1.98
C VAL A 60 3.71 9.95 -2.82
N CYS A 61 4.31 8.92 -2.23
CA CYS A 61 4.64 7.66 -2.91
C CYS A 61 3.93 6.52 -2.18
N ASN A 62 2.96 5.88 -2.83
CA ASN A 62 2.19 4.74 -2.30
C ASN A 62 3.00 3.43 -2.26
N LYS A 63 4.27 3.46 -2.70
CA LYS A 63 5.12 2.26 -2.72
C LYS A 63 5.55 1.89 -1.30
N LYS A 64 5.27 0.65 -0.91
CA LYS A 64 5.50 0.14 0.46
C LYS A 64 6.98 0.12 0.86
N TRP A 65 7.88 -0.02 -0.11
CA TRP A 65 9.33 0.00 0.10
C TRP A 65 9.96 1.41 0.11
N PHE A 66 9.20 2.46 -0.23
CA PHE A 66 9.75 3.82 -0.33
C PHE A 66 9.75 4.53 1.03
N ASP A 67 10.91 4.57 1.66
CA ASP A 67 11.08 5.08 3.02
C ASP A 67 11.48 6.58 3.09
N LYS A 68 11.70 7.06 4.32
CA LYS A 68 12.16 8.43 4.60
C LYS A 68 13.53 8.71 3.97
N GLU A 69 14.43 7.73 3.95
CA GLU A 69 15.76 7.87 3.36
C GLU A 69 15.68 8.14 1.86
N CYS A 70 14.89 7.33 1.14
CA CYS A 70 14.61 7.51 -0.29
C CYS A 70 14.06 8.91 -0.58
N ARG A 71 13.19 9.42 0.31
CA ARG A 71 12.65 10.78 0.21
C ARG A 71 13.72 11.86 0.37
N LEU A 72 14.56 11.74 1.39
CA LEU A 72 15.62 12.70 1.65
C LEU A 72 16.60 12.78 0.48
N LYS A 73 17.03 11.63 -0.05
CA LYS A 73 17.90 11.55 -1.22
C LYS A 73 17.24 12.11 -2.47
N ARG A 74 15.95 11.82 -2.71
CA ARG A 74 15.17 12.45 -3.80
C ARG A 74 15.13 13.97 -3.68
N HIS A 75 14.91 14.48 -2.46
CA HIS A 75 14.90 15.93 -2.22
C HIS A 75 16.27 16.56 -2.50
N PHE A 76 17.34 15.94 -2.04
CA PHE A 76 18.71 16.40 -2.28
C PHE A 76 19.05 16.43 -3.78
N VAL A 77 18.71 15.37 -4.52
CA VAL A 77 18.88 15.33 -5.99
C VAL A 77 18.08 16.45 -6.66
N ARG A 78 16.84 16.72 -6.24
CA ARG A 78 16.03 17.83 -6.79
C ARG A 78 16.66 19.20 -6.49
N LYS A 79 17.21 19.39 -5.30
CA LYS A 79 17.92 20.63 -4.93
C LYS A 79 19.12 20.85 -5.86
N LEU A 80 19.95 19.83 -6.06
CA LEU A 80 21.10 19.89 -6.98
C LEU A 80 20.69 20.06 -8.44
N ALA A 81 19.60 19.41 -8.87
CA ALA A 81 19.05 19.58 -10.21
C ALA A 81 18.64 21.03 -10.48
N ASN A 82 17.96 21.66 -9.51
CA ASN A 82 17.56 23.06 -9.61
C ASN A 82 18.77 24.00 -9.62
N GLN A 83 19.81 23.71 -8.82
CA GLN A 83 21.05 24.48 -8.84
C GLN A 83 21.77 24.35 -10.19
N LYS A 84 21.87 23.13 -10.72
CA LYS A 84 22.44 22.84 -12.06
C LYS A 84 21.69 23.56 -13.17
N HIS A 85 20.36 23.67 -13.06
CA HIS A 85 19.54 24.39 -14.03
C HIS A 85 19.76 25.92 -13.96
N ARG A 86 20.04 26.46 -12.77
CA ARG A 86 20.32 27.90 -12.60
C ARG A 86 21.72 28.28 -13.06
N ASP A 87 22.70 27.41 -12.83
CA ASP A 87 24.10 27.60 -13.23
C ASP A 87 24.63 26.33 -13.92
N PRO A 88 24.41 26.20 -15.25
CA PRO A 88 24.75 24.99 -15.99
C PRO A 88 26.25 24.83 -16.29
N LEU A 89 27.03 25.92 -16.26
CA LEU A 89 28.46 25.87 -16.59
C LEU A 89 29.31 25.39 -15.42
N ASN A 90 28.83 25.55 -14.19
CA ASN A 90 29.49 25.09 -12.99
C ASN A 90 29.72 23.57 -12.99
N SER A 91 30.98 23.16 -13.17
CA SER A 91 31.41 21.75 -13.23
C SER A 91 31.18 21.01 -11.90
N GLU A 92 31.36 21.71 -10.78
CA GLU A 92 31.24 21.14 -9.44
C GLU A 92 29.79 20.79 -9.11
N ILE A 93 28.83 21.65 -9.46
CA ILE A 93 27.39 21.38 -9.28
C ILE A 93 26.96 20.19 -10.14
N ARG A 94 27.47 20.09 -11.38
CA ARG A 94 27.19 18.94 -12.26
C ARG A 94 27.72 17.64 -11.67
N LYS A 95 28.98 17.62 -11.21
CA LYS A 95 29.59 16.45 -10.56
C LYS A 95 28.79 15.99 -9.35
N LYS A 96 28.48 16.92 -8.43
CA LYS A 96 27.64 16.65 -7.24
C LYS A 96 26.27 16.11 -7.59
N TYR A 97 25.62 16.65 -8.63
CA TYR A 97 24.33 16.16 -9.11
C TYR A 97 24.40 14.71 -9.58
N HIS A 98 25.38 14.36 -10.40
CA HIS A 98 25.53 13.00 -10.92
C HIS A 98 25.87 11.99 -9.82
N GLU A 99 26.72 12.35 -8.87
CA GLU A 99 27.03 11.54 -7.70
C GLU A 99 25.79 11.31 -6.83
N ALA A 100 25.06 12.37 -6.49
CA ALA A 100 23.82 12.26 -5.73
C ALA A 100 22.75 11.44 -6.46
N LEU A 101 22.68 11.55 -7.79
CA LEU A 101 21.75 10.77 -8.62
C LEU A 101 22.11 9.28 -8.60
N LYS A 102 23.39 8.94 -8.67
CA LYS A 102 23.88 7.56 -8.55
C LYS A 102 23.50 6.97 -7.19
N ILE A 103 23.88 7.65 -6.10
CA ILE A 103 23.57 7.22 -4.73
C ILE A 103 22.05 7.03 -4.55
N TYR A 104 21.24 7.94 -5.09
CA TYR A 104 19.79 7.83 -5.02
C TYR A 104 19.26 6.60 -5.75
N LYS A 105 19.70 6.35 -6.99
CA LYS A 105 19.31 5.17 -7.77
C LYS A 105 19.72 3.86 -7.08
N ASP A 106 20.94 3.80 -6.58
CA ASP A 106 21.46 2.63 -5.86
C ASP A 106 20.64 2.37 -4.59
N THR A 107 20.30 3.42 -3.85
CA THR A 107 19.44 3.30 -2.66
C THR A 107 18.05 2.77 -3.03
N LEU A 108 17.44 3.27 -4.11
CA LEU A 108 16.14 2.77 -4.56
C LEU A 108 16.19 1.30 -4.94
N LYS A 109 17.23 0.89 -5.67
CA LYS A 109 17.42 -0.51 -6.08
C LYS A 109 17.55 -1.41 -4.84
N HIS A 110 18.45 -1.05 -3.93
CA HIS A 110 18.70 -1.81 -2.71
C HIS A 110 17.46 -1.93 -1.81
N LYS A 111 16.73 -0.83 -1.59
CA LYS A 111 15.50 -0.85 -0.77
C LYS A 111 14.39 -1.68 -1.41
N LYS A 112 14.29 -1.67 -2.74
CA LYS A 112 13.35 -2.51 -3.47
C LYS A 112 13.73 -3.99 -3.37
N GLU A 113 15.02 -4.32 -3.50
CA GLU A 113 15.54 -5.69 -3.36
C GLU A 113 15.26 -6.25 -1.96
N ILE A 114 15.66 -5.54 -0.89
CA ILE A 114 15.39 -5.95 0.50
C ILE A 114 13.89 -6.19 0.73
N PHE A 115 13.04 -5.31 0.20
CA PHE A 115 11.61 -5.46 0.37
C PHE A 115 11.06 -6.72 -0.32
N HIS A 116 11.52 -7.02 -1.54
CA HIS A 116 11.11 -8.23 -2.25
C HIS A 116 11.64 -9.50 -1.58
N GLU A 117 12.89 -9.49 -1.13
CA GLU A 117 13.52 -10.61 -0.45
C GLU A 117 12.77 -10.95 0.84
N LYS A 118 12.51 -9.94 1.69
CA LYS A 118 11.68 -10.12 2.89
C LYS A 118 10.27 -10.61 2.58
N LYS A 119 9.68 -10.17 1.46
CA LYS A 119 8.34 -10.60 1.04
C LYS A 119 8.32 -12.04 0.55
N LEU A 120 9.40 -12.52 -0.07
CA LEU A 120 9.57 -13.92 -0.45
C LEU A 120 9.73 -14.80 0.79
N GLU A 121 10.56 -14.38 1.74
CA GLU A 121 10.73 -15.06 3.03
C GLU A 121 9.38 -15.16 3.78
N ASP A 122 8.62 -14.06 3.86
CA ASP A 122 7.27 -14.06 4.44
C ASP A 122 6.32 -15.06 3.73
N LEU A 123 6.51 -15.30 2.43
CA LEU A 123 5.68 -16.23 1.64
C LEU A 123 6.09 -17.67 1.85
N GLU A 124 7.39 -17.97 1.90
CA GLU A 124 7.91 -19.31 2.20
C GLU A 124 7.41 -19.78 3.57
N ILE A 125 7.53 -18.92 4.59
CA ILE A 125 7.02 -19.20 5.94
C ILE A 125 5.50 -19.40 5.93
N ALA A 126 4.76 -18.57 5.18
CA ALA A 126 3.31 -18.68 5.10
C ALA A 126 2.84 -19.94 4.35
N ALA A 127 3.61 -20.40 3.36
CA ALA A 127 3.31 -21.62 2.61
C ALA A 127 3.38 -22.87 3.51
N GLU A 128 4.31 -22.89 4.47
CA GLU A 128 4.47 -23.99 5.42
C GLU A 128 3.47 -23.97 6.57
N THR A 129 2.99 -22.79 6.97
CA THR A 129 2.18 -22.61 8.19
C THR A 129 0.67 -22.50 7.94
N ASP A 130 0.22 -21.68 6.97
CA ASP A 130 -1.20 -21.49 6.68
C ASP A 130 -1.42 -21.10 5.19
N PRO A 131 -2.08 -21.98 4.41
CA PRO A 131 -2.43 -21.69 3.02
C PRO A 131 -3.20 -20.38 2.83
N ASN A 132 -4.03 -19.96 3.79
CA ASN A 132 -4.79 -18.70 3.64
C ASN A 132 -3.92 -17.46 3.84
N SER A 133 -3.00 -17.50 4.81
CA SER A 133 -1.98 -16.47 5.02
C SER A 133 -1.11 -16.29 3.78
N PHE A 134 -0.71 -17.39 3.13
CA PHE A 134 0.04 -17.37 1.88
C PHE A 134 -0.68 -16.57 0.78
N TRP A 135 -1.93 -16.92 0.47
CA TRP A 135 -2.70 -16.22 -0.59
C TRP A 135 -2.94 -14.75 -0.25
N LYS A 136 -3.14 -14.42 1.03
CA LYS A 136 -3.27 -13.04 1.50
C LYS A 136 -1.98 -12.25 1.29
N ASN A 137 -0.83 -12.84 1.61
CA ASN A 137 0.48 -12.22 1.44
C ASN A 137 0.84 -12.06 -0.05
N LEU A 138 0.52 -13.06 -0.87
CA LEU A 138 0.74 -13.04 -2.32
C LEU A 138 -0.07 -11.93 -2.99
N LYS A 139 -1.34 -11.78 -2.62
CA LYS A 139 -2.20 -10.70 -3.14
C LYS A 139 -1.66 -9.31 -2.78
N ASN A 140 -1.06 -9.19 -1.60
CA ASN A 140 -0.46 -7.96 -1.11
C ASN A 140 0.94 -7.65 -1.70
N MET A 141 1.51 -8.56 -2.48
CA MET A 141 2.81 -8.42 -3.16
C MET A 141 2.75 -7.46 -4.36
N SER A 142 1.57 -7.26 -4.96
CA SER A 142 1.39 -6.26 -6.01
C SER A 142 1.50 -4.83 -5.42
N ASP A 143 2.46 -4.05 -5.91
CA ASP A 143 2.81 -2.74 -5.38
C ASP A 143 1.87 -1.60 -5.87
N SER A 144 0.89 -1.89 -6.72
CA SER A 144 -0.14 -0.94 -7.17
C SER A 144 -1.29 -1.62 -7.90
N CYS A 145 -2.46 -0.96 -7.86
CA CYS A 145 -3.66 -1.25 -8.66
C CYS A 145 -3.42 -1.42 -10.16
N ASP A 146 -2.29 -0.97 -10.71
CA ASP A 146 -2.05 -0.86 -12.16
C ASP A 146 -0.94 -1.80 -12.70
N ASP A 147 -0.19 -2.51 -11.84
CA ASP A 147 0.88 -3.41 -12.29
C ASP A 147 0.35 -4.81 -12.69
N LEU A 148 -0.85 -5.18 -12.24
CA LEU A 148 -1.50 -6.43 -12.62
C LEU A 148 -2.06 -6.40 -14.05
N SER A 149 -2.38 -5.21 -14.58
CA SER A 149 -2.85 -5.05 -15.97
C SER A 149 -1.72 -5.02 -17.00
N SER A 150 -0.47 -4.85 -16.57
CA SER A 150 0.64 -4.56 -17.48
C SER A 150 1.66 -5.70 -17.62
N SER A 151 1.60 -6.74 -16.77
CA SER A 151 2.59 -7.82 -16.77
C SER A 151 2.02 -9.25 -16.68
N SER A 152 0.70 -9.45 -16.82
CA SER A 152 0.24 -10.76 -17.24
C SER A 152 0.59 -10.88 -18.71
N THR A 153 1.46 -11.82 -19.05
CA THR A 153 1.56 -12.32 -20.42
C THR A 153 0.14 -12.69 -20.83
N GLN A 154 -0.51 -11.83 -21.63
CA GLN A 154 -1.84 -12.08 -22.17
C GLN A 154 -1.74 -13.27 -23.12
N ILE A 155 -1.71 -14.48 -22.56
CA ILE A 155 -2.03 -15.68 -23.29
C ILE A 155 -3.50 -15.51 -23.63
N THR A 156 -3.78 -15.23 -24.89
CA THR A 156 -5.14 -15.13 -25.38
C THR A 156 -5.84 -16.46 -25.17
N ASN A 157 -7.16 -16.44 -24.90
CA ASN A 157 -7.96 -17.65 -24.73
C ASN A 157 -7.77 -18.62 -25.91
N GLN A 158 -7.66 -18.09 -27.13
CA GLN A 158 -7.35 -18.90 -28.33
C GLN A 158 -6.00 -19.61 -28.25
N LYS A 159 -4.94 -18.95 -27.78
CA LYS A 159 -3.62 -19.59 -27.62
C LYS A 159 -3.66 -20.69 -26.56
N TRP A 160 -4.52 -20.54 -25.54
CA TRP A 160 -4.76 -21.55 -24.52
C TRP A 160 -5.53 -22.74 -25.10
N ILE A 161 -6.65 -22.49 -25.76
CA ILE A 161 -7.47 -23.52 -26.43
C ILE A 161 -6.64 -24.32 -27.41
N SER A 162 -5.95 -23.66 -28.33
CA SER A 162 -5.11 -24.34 -29.34
C SER A 162 -3.97 -25.14 -28.71
N HIS A 163 -3.42 -24.74 -27.57
CA HIS A 163 -2.41 -25.54 -26.87
C HIS A 163 -2.98 -26.85 -26.34
N PHE A 164 -4.13 -26.80 -25.67
CA PHE A 164 -4.74 -27.98 -25.05
C PHE A 164 -5.43 -28.90 -26.07
N GLU A 165 -6.03 -28.36 -27.13
CA GLU A 165 -6.53 -29.15 -28.26
C GLU A 165 -5.40 -29.95 -28.93
N ASN A 166 -4.22 -29.33 -29.10
CA ASN A 166 -3.05 -29.98 -29.66
C ASN A 166 -2.38 -31.00 -28.72
N LEU A 167 -2.72 -30.97 -27.43
CA LEU A 167 -2.14 -31.85 -26.41
C LEU A 167 -2.75 -33.26 -26.47
N HIS A 168 -4.03 -33.34 -26.86
CA HIS A 168 -4.81 -34.59 -26.90
C HIS A 168 -5.03 -35.14 -28.32
N THR A 169 -4.70 -34.38 -29.36
CA THR A 169 -4.83 -34.83 -30.76
C THR A 169 -3.67 -35.70 -31.24
N LYS A 170 -2.54 -35.76 -30.52
CA LYS A 170 -1.47 -36.72 -30.79
C LYS A 170 -1.82 -38.08 -30.17
N HIS A 171 -2.52 -38.90 -30.95
CA HIS A 171 -2.96 -40.25 -30.61
C HIS A 171 -1.84 -41.31 -30.53
N ASN A 172 -0.64 -40.94 -30.08
CA ASN A 172 0.42 -41.91 -29.81
C ASN A 172 0.29 -42.34 -28.36
N LEU A 173 -0.71 -43.18 -28.07
CA LEU A 173 -0.84 -43.82 -26.78
C LEU A 173 0.44 -44.61 -26.52
N GLY A 174 1.14 -44.26 -25.44
CA GLY A 174 2.25 -45.06 -24.97
C GLY A 174 1.75 -46.44 -24.52
N PRO A 175 2.63 -47.45 -24.45
CA PRO A 175 2.25 -48.83 -24.09
C PRO A 175 1.55 -48.94 -22.71
N LYS A 176 1.83 -48.01 -21.78
CA LYS A 176 1.10 -47.92 -20.49
C LYS A 176 -0.36 -47.48 -20.65
N GLN A 177 -0.64 -46.56 -21.58
CA GLN A 177 -1.98 -46.02 -21.79
C GLN A 177 -2.87 -47.05 -22.51
N GLU A 178 -2.31 -47.81 -23.44
CA GLU A 178 -2.99 -48.97 -24.04
C GLU A 178 -3.31 -50.05 -23.00
N GLY A 179 -2.40 -50.31 -22.06
CA GLY A 179 -2.65 -51.22 -20.94
C GLY A 179 -3.79 -50.74 -20.03
N ILE A 180 -3.88 -49.43 -19.77
CA ILE A 180 -4.99 -48.85 -19.00
C ILE A 180 -6.32 -49.01 -19.74
N LEU A 181 -6.36 -48.72 -21.05
CA LEU A 181 -7.56 -48.87 -21.87
C LEU A 181 -8.08 -50.31 -21.89
N LYS A 182 -7.19 -51.29 -22.09
CA LYS A 182 -7.55 -52.72 -22.03
C LYS A 182 -8.08 -53.14 -20.66
N ASN A 183 -7.49 -52.61 -19.58
CA ASN A 183 -7.98 -52.89 -18.23
C ASN A 183 -9.36 -52.27 -17.99
N LEU A 184 -9.63 -51.08 -18.53
CA LEU A 184 -10.95 -50.45 -18.46
C LEU A 184 -12.00 -51.26 -19.24
N GLU A 185 -11.69 -51.71 -20.45
CA GLU A 185 -12.57 -52.60 -21.22
C GLU A 185 -12.82 -53.93 -20.48
N LEU A 186 -11.80 -54.50 -19.84
CA LEU A 186 -11.98 -55.70 -19.02
C LEU A 186 -12.86 -55.44 -17.79
N LEU A 187 -12.75 -54.29 -17.16
CA LEU A 187 -13.59 -53.92 -16.02
C LEU A 187 -15.05 -53.67 -16.46
N GLU A 188 -15.28 -53.00 -17.59
CA GLU A 188 -16.63 -52.82 -18.16
C GLU A 188 -17.30 -54.15 -18.52
N ASN A 189 -16.52 -55.13 -19.00
CA ASN A 189 -17.04 -56.45 -19.33
C ASN A 189 -17.19 -57.39 -18.11
N ASN A 190 -16.54 -57.07 -16.99
CA ASN A 190 -16.62 -57.83 -15.72
C ASN A 190 -17.29 -56.99 -14.62
N ILE A 191 -18.23 -56.10 -14.99
CA ILE A 191 -19.14 -55.52 -14.01
C ILE A 191 -20.01 -56.68 -13.53
N ASP A 192 -19.56 -57.39 -12.50
CA ASP A 192 -20.46 -58.11 -11.61
C ASP A 192 -21.56 -57.12 -11.20
N ASP A 193 -22.80 -57.60 -11.10
CA ASP A 193 -23.98 -56.86 -10.60
C ASP A 193 -23.77 -56.41 -9.14
N ASP A 194 -22.74 -55.59 -8.89
CA ASP A 194 -22.48 -54.90 -7.65
C ASP A 194 -23.46 -53.72 -7.58
N ASN A 195 -24.72 -54.08 -7.32
CA ASN A 195 -25.83 -53.16 -7.10
C ASN A 195 -25.71 -52.40 -5.77
N THR A 196 -24.50 -52.25 -5.21
CA THR A 196 -24.24 -51.41 -4.03
C THR A 196 -24.59 -49.93 -4.26
N LEU A 197 -24.69 -49.49 -5.51
CA LEU A 197 -25.25 -48.17 -5.85
C LEU A 197 -26.78 -48.11 -5.81
N ASP A 198 -27.47 -49.26 -5.86
CA ASP A 198 -28.93 -49.38 -5.74
C ASP A 198 -29.39 -49.60 -4.29
N ASP A 199 -28.44 -49.77 -3.35
CA ASP A 199 -28.77 -49.86 -1.93
C ASP A 199 -29.47 -48.57 -1.46
N PRO A 200 -30.52 -48.67 -0.62
CA PRO A 200 -31.20 -47.50 -0.10
C PRO A 200 -30.26 -46.67 0.78
N ILE A 201 -30.23 -45.35 0.55
CA ILE A 201 -29.43 -44.41 1.34
C ILE A 201 -29.85 -44.50 2.81
N THR A 202 -28.90 -44.89 3.67
CA THR A 202 -29.14 -45.04 5.10
C THR A 202 -28.91 -43.72 5.85
N GLU A 203 -29.42 -43.62 7.08
CA GLU A 203 -29.14 -42.46 7.93
C GLU A 203 -27.64 -42.30 8.20
N ASP A 204 -26.92 -43.42 8.37
CA ASP A 204 -25.49 -43.44 8.61
C ASP A 204 -24.71 -42.87 7.42
N ASP A 205 -25.17 -43.10 6.19
CA ASP A 205 -24.59 -42.50 4.98
C ASP A 205 -24.73 -40.98 5.00
N ILE A 206 -25.90 -40.48 5.40
CA ILE A 206 -26.18 -39.04 5.51
C ILE A 206 -25.29 -38.41 6.59
N ILE A 207 -25.16 -39.05 7.76
CA ILE A 207 -24.30 -38.57 8.85
C ILE A 207 -22.83 -38.58 8.42
N SER A 208 -22.38 -39.66 7.78
CA SER A 208 -21.02 -39.82 7.23
C SER A 208 -20.70 -38.74 6.20
N ALA A 209 -21.64 -38.45 5.30
CA ALA A 209 -21.48 -37.39 4.29
C ALA A 209 -21.43 -36.00 4.94
N ALA A 210 -22.34 -35.70 5.88
CA ALA A 210 -22.39 -34.42 6.57
C ALA A 210 -21.11 -34.14 7.36
N THR A 211 -20.58 -35.13 8.08
CA THR A 211 -19.33 -34.98 8.85
C THR A 211 -18.11 -34.72 7.97
N LYS A 212 -18.08 -35.26 6.74
CA LYS A 212 -17.01 -35.04 5.74
C LYS A 212 -17.00 -33.66 5.10
N LEU A 213 -18.05 -32.84 5.26
CA LEU A 213 -18.09 -31.48 4.69
C LEU A 213 -16.91 -30.62 5.16
N LYS A 214 -16.23 -29.92 4.26
CA LYS A 214 -15.08 -29.08 4.63
C LYS A 214 -15.53 -27.78 5.28
N HIS A 215 -14.86 -27.37 6.36
CA HIS A 215 -15.11 -26.07 7.01
C HIS A 215 -14.73 -24.89 6.10
N LYS A 216 -15.37 -23.74 6.33
CA LYS A 216 -15.12 -22.45 5.67
C LYS A 216 -15.25 -22.48 4.15
N LYS A 217 -16.04 -23.42 3.63
CA LYS A 217 -16.45 -23.38 2.23
C LYS A 217 -17.54 -22.34 2.05
N SER A 218 -17.51 -21.66 0.91
CA SER A 218 -18.54 -20.71 0.53
C SER A 218 -19.88 -21.44 0.46
N ALA A 219 -20.90 -20.84 1.05
CA ALA A 219 -22.27 -21.26 0.80
C ALA A 219 -22.63 -21.03 -0.68
N TYR A 220 -23.57 -21.81 -1.19
CA TYR A 220 -24.09 -21.61 -2.53
C TYR A 220 -25.18 -20.52 -2.52
N SER A 221 -26.07 -20.50 -3.52
CA SER A 221 -27.15 -19.52 -3.64
C SER A 221 -28.13 -19.53 -2.46
N ASP A 222 -28.25 -20.66 -1.76
CA ASP A 222 -29.09 -20.85 -0.56
C ASP A 222 -28.54 -20.19 0.71
N ARG A 223 -27.28 -19.75 0.70
CA ARG A 223 -26.54 -19.17 1.84
C ARG A 223 -26.38 -20.13 3.03
N ILE A 224 -26.60 -21.44 2.86
CA ILE A 224 -26.41 -22.45 3.89
C ILE A 224 -24.93 -22.85 3.91
N ARG A 225 -24.29 -22.73 5.07
CA ARG A 225 -22.89 -23.11 5.23
C ARG A 225 -22.75 -24.56 5.67
N ASN A 226 -21.63 -25.19 5.35
CA ASN A 226 -21.31 -26.55 5.77
C ASN A 226 -21.38 -26.73 7.29
N GLU A 227 -20.99 -25.72 8.07
CA GLU A 227 -21.10 -25.75 9.53
C GLU A 227 -22.55 -25.86 10.01
N MET A 228 -23.48 -25.20 9.31
CA MET A 228 -24.90 -25.25 9.65
C MET A 228 -25.43 -26.66 9.45
N ILE A 229 -25.10 -27.29 8.30
CA ILE A 229 -25.51 -28.67 7.98
C ILE A 229 -24.95 -29.65 9.01
N LYS A 230 -23.67 -29.51 9.38
CA LYS A 230 -23.05 -30.36 10.41
C LYS A 230 -23.74 -30.25 11.77
N SER A 231 -24.11 -29.03 12.17
CA SER A 231 -24.78 -28.80 13.46
C SER A 231 -26.24 -29.23 13.46
N SER A 232 -26.90 -29.22 12.30
CA SER A 232 -28.34 -29.55 12.18
C SER A 232 -28.63 -30.95 11.66
N VAL A 233 -27.62 -31.78 11.34
CA VAL A 233 -27.84 -33.09 10.67
C VAL A 233 -28.84 -33.98 11.41
N ASN A 234 -28.76 -34.07 12.74
CA ASN A 234 -29.67 -34.88 13.55
C ASN A 234 -31.12 -34.35 13.58
N ILE A 235 -31.31 -33.06 13.28
CA ILE A 235 -32.64 -32.44 13.17
C ILE A 235 -33.19 -32.67 11.78
N LEU A 236 -32.35 -32.54 10.74
CA LEU A 236 -32.73 -32.77 9.35
C LEU A 236 -33.13 -34.23 9.09
N LEU A 237 -32.45 -35.19 9.73
CA LEU A 237 -32.79 -36.61 9.65
C LEU A 237 -34.21 -36.92 10.14
N LYS A 238 -34.73 -36.15 11.10
CA LYS A 238 -36.11 -36.35 11.59
C LYS A 238 -37.18 -35.98 10.57
N GLY A 239 -36.85 -35.15 9.58
CA GLY A 239 -37.75 -34.78 8.49
C GLY A 239 -37.54 -35.61 7.23
N TYR A 240 -36.61 -36.57 7.24
CA TYR A 240 -36.39 -37.53 6.16
C TYR A 240 -37.36 -38.71 6.24
N HIS A 241 -37.86 -39.02 7.44
CA HIS A 241 -38.98 -39.94 7.70
C HIS A 241 -40.32 -39.21 7.65
#